data_AF-A0A919QZW2-F1
#
_entry.id   AF-A0A919QZW2-F1
#
_cell.length_a   1.000
_cell.length_b   1.000
_cell.length_c   1.000
_cell.angle_alpha   90.00
_cell.angle_beta   90.00
_cell.angle_gamma   90.00
#
_symmetry.space_group_name_H-M   'P 1'
#
loop_
_entity.id
_entity.type
_entity.pdbx_description
1 polymer ?
#
loop_
_entity_poly.entity_id
_entity_poly.type
_entity_poly.pdbx_seq_one_letter_code
_entity_poly.pdbx_strand_id
1 'polypeptide(L)'
;MVTSCGPEEGRRDRIVKLPDPDRVVKFNADWYEIATEFGLFAADRSFLVALSPAIDPVFDQAREEAHDWEDPVWWQSMWGLVELADDWDLAGQGAASGILGSGYGHPGFSMSAVDGSVFIVGTVWQDSIGTVVLPKPYRSPTLRGLAHRNMGSRTAAEEEDLIAFLNREHCG
;
A
#
# COMPACT_ATOMS: atom_id res chain seq x y z
N MET A 1 -8.49 -0.16 -5.90
CA MET A 1 -7.24 -0.55 -5.22
C MET A 1 -6.35 -1.25 -6.25
N VAL A 2 -5.04 -1.43 -6.02
CA VAL A 2 -4.13 -2.13 -6.96
C VAL A 2 -4.67 -3.51 -7.38
N THR A 3 -5.34 -4.20 -6.45
CA THR A 3 -6.02 -5.49 -6.67
C THR A 3 -7.17 -5.45 -7.69
N SER A 4 -7.61 -4.26 -8.12
CA SER A 4 -8.60 -4.06 -9.19
C SER A 4 -7.98 -4.01 -10.59
N CYS A 5 -6.65 -3.88 -10.69
CA CYS A 5 -5.95 -3.84 -11.98
C CYS A 5 -5.69 -5.27 -12.47
N GLY A 6 -5.71 -5.47 -13.78
CA GLY A 6 -5.38 -6.75 -14.40
C GLY A 6 -3.88 -6.91 -14.74
N PRO A 7 -3.39 -8.13 -15.00
CA PRO A 7 -2.00 -8.37 -15.43
C PRO A 7 -1.58 -7.62 -16.69
N GLU A 8 -2.52 -7.35 -17.60
CA GLU A 8 -2.35 -6.56 -18.81
C GLU A 8 -1.97 -5.09 -18.52
N GLU A 9 -2.31 -4.59 -17.33
CA GLU A 9 -1.94 -3.26 -16.85
C GLU A 9 -0.57 -3.22 -16.17
N GLY A 10 0.17 -4.34 -16.19
CA GLY A 10 1.49 -4.47 -15.60
C GLY A 10 1.50 -5.05 -14.18
N ARG A 11 0.32 -5.38 -13.63
CA ARG A 11 0.21 -6.02 -12.31
C ARG A 11 0.95 -7.35 -12.28
N ARG A 12 1.66 -7.61 -11.18
CA ARG A 12 2.28 -8.91 -10.89
C ARG A 12 1.92 -9.36 -9.48
N ASP A 13 1.76 -10.67 -9.32
CA ASP A 13 1.33 -11.29 -8.07
C ASP A 13 2.35 -12.35 -7.66
N ARG A 14 2.63 -12.43 -6.35
CA ARG A 14 3.32 -13.54 -5.70
C ARG A 14 2.39 -14.08 -4.62
N ILE A 15 2.09 -15.38 -4.68
CA ILE A 15 1.03 -15.98 -3.89
C ILE A 15 1.55 -17.24 -3.22
N VAL A 16 1.28 -17.37 -1.92
CA VAL A 16 1.57 -18.54 -1.11
C VAL A 16 0.28 -19.08 -0.52
N LYS A 17 0.08 -20.42 -0.58
CA LYS A 17 -1.14 -21.05 -0.08
C LYS A 17 -1.21 -20.98 1.44
N LEU A 18 -2.40 -20.74 2.00
CA LEU A 18 -2.62 -20.66 3.44
C LEU A 18 -2.22 -21.94 4.22
N PRO A 19 -2.46 -23.16 3.69
CA PRO A 19 -2.02 -24.38 4.37
C PRO A 19 -0.50 -24.60 4.37
N ASP A 20 0.27 -23.81 3.61
CA ASP A 20 1.72 -23.94 3.58
C ASP A 20 2.30 -23.56 4.95
N PRO A 21 3.05 -24.47 5.61
CA PRO A 21 3.63 -24.17 6.92
C PRO A 21 4.65 -23.04 6.87
N ASP A 22 5.30 -22.83 5.72
CA ASP A 22 6.33 -21.82 5.52
C ASP A 22 5.77 -20.53 4.92
N ARG A 23 4.45 -20.35 4.89
CA ARG A 23 3.81 -19.22 4.17
C ARG A 23 4.34 -17.85 4.59
N VAL A 24 4.66 -17.65 5.87
CA VAL A 24 5.17 -16.38 6.39
C VAL A 24 6.55 -16.08 5.83
N VAL A 25 7.45 -17.07 5.90
CA VAL A 25 8.82 -16.94 5.38
C VAL A 25 8.79 -16.72 3.87
N LYS A 26 7.97 -17.49 3.14
CA LYS A 26 7.82 -17.37 1.69
C LYS A 26 7.22 -16.02 1.29
N PHE A 27 6.17 -15.56 1.96
CA PHE A 27 5.59 -14.24 1.72
C PHE A 27 6.61 -13.12 1.92
N ASN A 28 7.35 -13.16 3.03
CA ASN A 28 8.35 -12.15 3.33
C ASN A 28 9.44 -12.12 2.25
N ALA A 29 9.96 -13.29 1.86
CA ALA A 29 10.94 -13.40 0.78
C ALA A 29 10.39 -12.86 -0.57
N ASP A 30 9.18 -13.29 -0.96
CA ASP A 30 8.51 -12.84 -2.18
C ASP A 30 8.27 -11.32 -2.18
N TRP A 31 7.87 -10.76 -1.03
CA TRP A 31 7.71 -9.32 -0.88
C TRP A 31 9.03 -8.58 -1.09
N TYR A 32 10.13 -9.05 -0.48
CA TYR A 32 11.40 -8.36 -0.58
C TYR A 32 11.98 -8.43 -2.01
N GLU A 33 11.85 -9.60 -2.65
CA GLU A 33 12.24 -9.78 -4.05
C GLU A 33 11.48 -8.81 -4.95
N ILE A 34 10.14 -8.76 -4.83
CA ILE A 34 9.33 -7.90 -5.70
C ILE A 34 9.51 -6.41 -5.37
N ALA A 35 9.68 -6.05 -4.10
CA ALA A 35 9.97 -4.69 -3.69
C ALA A 35 11.30 -4.19 -4.27
N THR A 36 12.31 -5.06 -4.28
CA THR A 36 13.62 -4.76 -4.86
C THR A 36 13.56 -4.71 -6.39
N GLU A 37 12.94 -5.72 -7.02
CA GLU A 37 12.83 -5.85 -8.48
C GLU A 37 12.16 -4.62 -9.11
N PHE A 38 11.09 -4.13 -8.49
CA PHE A 38 10.31 -3.03 -9.04
C PHE A 38 10.73 -1.65 -8.52
N GLY A 39 11.64 -1.58 -7.53
CA GLY A 39 12.15 -0.31 -7.02
C GLY A 39 11.22 0.39 -6.04
N LEU A 40 10.69 -0.35 -5.05
CA LEU A 40 9.95 0.25 -3.93
C LEU A 40 10.84 1.19 -3.11
N PHE A 41 12.09 0.80 -2.88
CA PHE A 41 13.01 1.47 -1.98
C PHE A 41 13.76 2.60 -2.68
N ALA A 42 13.82 3.76 -2.02
CA ALA A 42 14.78 4.80 -2.36
C ALA A 42 16.22 4.37 -1.99
N ALA A 43 17.21 5.21 -2.32
CA ALA A 43 18.62 4.91 -2.09
C ALA A 43 18.97 4.68 -0.61
N ASP A 44 18.26 5.35 0.29
CA ASP A 44 18.36 5.21 1.75
C ASP A 44 17.42 4.13 2.32
N ARG A 45 16.86 3.26 1.45
CA ARG A 45 15.87 2.23 1.80
C ARG A 45 14.53 2.78 2.29
N SER A 46 14.25 4.07 2.07
CA SER A 46 12.97 4.68 2.45
C SER A 46 11.84 4.38 1.44
N PHE A 47 10.61 4.32 1.95
CA PHE A 47 9.38 4.11 1.19
C PHE A 47 8.16 4.55 2.00
N LEU A 48 6.99 4.57 1.37
CA LEU A 48 5.73 4.95 2.03
C LEU A 48 4.91 3.72 2.42
N VAL A 49 4.32 3.74 3.60
CA VAL A 49 3.35 2.76 4.09
C VAL A 49 2.03 3.47 4.39
N ALA A 50 0.92 2.92 3.91
CA ALA A 50 -0.40 3.37 4.30
C ALA A 50 -0.71 2.84 5.71
N LEU A 51 -0.89 3.75 6.65
CA LEU A 51 -1.17 3.47 8.05
C LEU A 51 -2.61 3.83 8.39
N SER A 52 -3.23 3.02 9.23
CA SER A 52 -4.51 3.38 9.86
C SER A 52 -4.27 4.61 10.75
N PRO A 53 -5.14 5.63 10.72
CA PRO A 53 -4.99 6.78 11.61
C PRO A 53 -5.06 6.41 13.09
N ALA A 54 -5.76 5.31 13.42
CA ALA A 54 -5.84 4.77 14.78
C ALA A 54 -4.51 4.23 15.32
N ILE A 55 -3.45 4.18 14.51
CA ILE A 55 -2.09 3.86 15.00
C ILE A 55 -1.51 4.98 15.87
N ASP A 56 -1.99 6.23 15.69
CA ASP A 56 -1.60 7.38 16.49
C ASP A 56 -2.61 7.55 17.63
N PRO A 57 -2.22 7.29 18.89
CA PRO A 57 -3.14 7.42 20.03
C PRO A 57 -3.67 8.84 20.22
N VAL A 58 -2.91 9.86 19.81
CA VAL A 58 -3.34 11.26 19.88
C VAL A 58 -4.45 11.50 18.87
N PHE A 59 -4.29 10.96 17.67
CA PHE A 59 -5.30 11.04 16.63
C PHE A 59 -6.57 10.26 17.00
N ASP A 60 -6.41 9.06 17.55
CA ASP A 60 -7.55 8.23 17.97
C ASP A 60 -8.34 8.88 19.11
N GLN A 61 -7.64 9.50 20.08
CA GLN A 61 -8.30 10.29 21.12
C GLN A 61 -9.03 11.51 20.54
N ALA A 62 -8.38 12.28 19.66
CA ALA A 62 -9.00 13.45 19.03
C ALA A 62 -10.25 13.06 18.23
N ARG A 63 -10.25 11.89 17.59
CA ARG A 63 -11.40 11.31 16.90
C ARG A 63 -12.56 11.00 17.85
N GLU A 64 -12.29 10.41 19.00
CA GLU A 64 -13.32 10.10 20.01
C GLU A 64 -13.92 11.37 20.62
N GLU A 65 -13.11 12.40 20.81
CA GLU A 65 -13.54 13.71 21.32
C GLU A 65 -14.29 14.54 20.26
N ALA A 66 -14.02 14.29 18.99
CA ALA A 66 -14.72 14.94 17.89
C ALA A 66 -16.17 14.45 17.82
N HIS A 67 -17.11 15.36 18.03
CA HIS A 67 -18.55 15.10 17.86
C HIS A 67 -18.99 14.98 16.38
N ASP A 68 -18.05 14.84 15.45
CA ASP A 68 -18.28 14.68 14.01
C ASP A 68 -17.65 13.37 13.51
N TRP A 69 -18.21 12.26 13.99
CA TRP A 69 -17.80 10.92 13.59
C TRP A 69 -18.18 10.61 12.13
N GLU A 70 -18.93 11.46 11.45
CA GLU A 70 -19.24 11.25 10.04
C GLU A 70 -18.15 11.83 9.12
N ASP A 71 -17.24 12.66 9.66
CA ASP A 71 -16.14 13.25 8.90
C ASP A 71 -15.22 12.13 8.34
N PRO A 72 -15.12 11.99 7.00
CA PRO A 72 -14.27 10.99 6.39
C PRO A 72 -12.79 11.13 6.76
N VAL A 73 -12.34 12.31 7.20
CA VAL A 73 -10.94 12.60 7.48
C VAL A 73 -10.33 11.58 8.42
N TRP A 74 -11.06 11.11 9.44
CA TRP A 74 -10.42 10.20 10.38
C TRP A 74 -10.30 8.76 9.91
N TRP A 75 -11.01 8.39 8.84
CA TRP A 75 -10.97 7.04 8.30
C TRP A 75 -10.01 6.95 7.11
N GLN A 76 -9.46 8.09 6.67
CA GLN A 76 -8.50 8.15 5.57
C GLN A 76 -7.13 7.67 6.05
N SER A 77 -6.62 6.60 5.45
CA SER A 77 -5.25 6.13 5.71
C SER A 77 -4.23 7.24 5.44
N MET A 78 -3.27 7.38 6.35
CA MET A 78 -2.15 8.30 6.20
C MET A 78 -0.95 7.59 5.59
N TRP A 79 -0.15 8.29 4.80
CA TRP A 79 1.12 7.73 4.29
C TRP A 79 2.26 8.10 5.22
N GLY A 80 2.84 7.11 5.89
CA GLY A 80 4.05 7.27 6.70
C GLY A 80 5.30 7.00 5.86
N LEU A 81 6.26 7.91 5.89
CA LEU A 81 7.61 7.66 5.36
C LEU A 81 8.40 6.82 6.38
N VAL A 82 8.83 5.65 5.95
CA VAL A 82 9.58 4.69 6.78
C VAL A 82 10.86 4.27 6.08
N GLU A 83 11.81 3.73 6.83
CA GLU A 83 13.02 3.11 6.33
C GLU A 83 12.97 1.60 6.59
N LEU A 84 13.42 0.79 5.63
CA LEU A 84 13.53 -0.65 5.85
C LEU A 84 14.65 -0.96 6.84
N ALA A 85 14.29 -1.52 8.00
CA ALA A 85 15.25 -2.00 8.99
C ALA A 85 16.11 -3.18 8.45
N ASP A 86 17.28 -3.41 9.06
CA ASP A 86 18.15 -4.55 8.71
C ASP A 86 17.45 -5.90 8.94
N ASP A 87 16.73 -6.00 10.05
CA ASP A 87 15.84 -7.12 10.35
C ASP A 87 14.38 -6.67 10.22
N TRP A 88 13.61 -7.41 9.43
CA TRP A 88 12.21 -7.10 9.16
C TRP A 88 11.38 -8.38 9.06
N ASP A 89 10.10 -8.27 9.42
CA ASP A 89 9.13 -9.37 9.35
C ASP A 89 7.72 -8.79 9.15
N LEU A 90 7.25 -8.79 7.90
CA LEU A 90 5.97 -8.16 7.57
C LEU A 90 4.79 -9.07 7.89
N ALA A 91 4.81 -10.32 7.43
CA ALA A 91 3.70 -11.25 7.62
C ALA A 91 3.69 -11.95 8.98
N GLY A 92 4.79 -11.92 9.74
CA GLY A 92 4.85 -12.43 11.11
C GLY A 92 4.55 -11.34 12.13
N GLN A 93 5.57 -10.77 12.76
CA GLN A 93 5.43 -9.76 13.82
C GLN A 93 4.74 -8.47 13.33
N GLY A 94 5.06 -8.00 12.12
CA GLY A 94 4.41 -6.84 11.53
C GLY A 94 2.89 -7.01 11.44
N ALA A 95 2.43 -8.15 10.93
CA ALA A 95 1.00 -8.46 10.85
C ALA A 95 0.39 -8.73 12.23
N ALA A 96 1.11 -9.38 13.14
CA ALA A 96 0.65 -9.65 14.50
C ALA A 96 0.45 -8.37 15.34
N SER A 97 1.18 -7.29 15.03
CA SER A 97 1.05 -6.00 15.70
C SER A 97 -0.24 -5.25 15.37
N GLY A 98 -0.97 -5.65 14.32
CA GLY A 98 -2.12 -4.90 13.81
C GLY A 98 -1.76 -3.79 12.81
N ILE A 99 -0.47 -3.48 12.64
CA ILE A 99 -0.01 -2.39 11.76
C ILE A 99 0.04 -2.85 10.29
N LEU A 100 0.61 -4.03 10.03
CA LEU A 100 0.79 -4.57 8.68
C LEU A 100 -0.12 -5.77 8.40
N GLY A 101 -1.20 -5.93 9.16
CA GLY A 101 -2.09 -7.06 9.04
C GLY A 101 -3.04 -7.21 10.22
N SER A 102 -3.78 -8.30 10.24
CA SER A 102 -4.77 -8.59 11.29
C SER A 102 -4.35 -9.71 12.25
N GLY A 103 -3.13 -10.23 12.08
CA GLY A 103 -2.58 -11.31 12.88
C GLY A 103 -1.41 -12.01 12.20
N TYR A 104 -0.71 -12.88 12.94
CA TYR A 104 0.40 -13.66 12.40
C TYR A 104 -0.02 -14.46 11.15
N GLY A 105 0.70 -14.29 10.05
CA GLY A 105 0.41 -14.90 8.75
C GLY A 105 -0.80 -14.31 8.01
N HIS A 106 -1.28 -13.14 8.42
CA HIS A 106 -2.41 -12.45 7.80
C HIS A 106 -2.03 -11.00 7.43
N PRO A 107 -1.15 -10.82 6.43
CA PRO A 107 -0.69 -9.49 6.02
C PRO A 107 -1.84 -8.67 5.40
N GLY A 108 -1.80 -7.36 5.64
CA GLY A 108 -2.78 -6.40 5.16
C GLY A 108 -2.18 -5.00 5.18
N PHE A 109 -1.63 -4.57 4.05
CA PHE A 109 -0.96 -3.27 3.96
C PHE A 109 -0.96 -2.76 2.51
N SER A 110 -0.77 -1.45 2.36
CA SER A 110 -0.44 -0.82 1.08
C SER A 110 0.85 -0.02 1.23
N MET A 111 1.72 -0.11 0.24
CA MET A 111 3.02 0.55 0.20
C MET A 111 3.22 1.23 -1.14
N SER A 112 4.03 2.29 -1.17
CA SER A 112 4.40 3.00 -2.39
C SER A 112 5.87 3.39 -2.37
N ALA A 113 6.49 3.42 -3.54
CA ALA A 113 7.73 4.17 -3.71
C ALA A 113 7.47 5.64 -3.36
N VAL A 114 8.47 6.35 -2.83
CA VAL A 114 8.32 7.76 -2.41
C VAL A 114 7.87 8.64 -3.58
N ASP A 115 8.34 8.33 -4.79
CA ASP A 115 7.96 9.04 -6.01
C ASP A 115 6.63 8.58 -6.62
N GLY A 116 5.94 7.60 -6.03
CA GLY A 116 4.69 7.03 -6.54
C GLY A 116 4.83 6.17 -7.79
N SER A 117 6.05 5.77 -8.16
CA SER A 117 6.31 4.97 -9.36
C SER A 117 5.86 3.52 -9.24
N VAL A 118 5.65 3.01 -8.02
CA VAL A 118 5.23 1.64 -7.74
C VAL A 118 4.30 1.62 -6.54
N PHE A 119 3.25 0.80 -6.61
CA PHE A 119 2.49 0.38 -5.43
C PHE A 119 2.65 -1.12 -5.17
N ILE A 120 2.76 -1.51 -3.91
CA ILE A 120 2.74 -2.90 -3.46
C ILE A 120 1.65 -3.06 -2.39
N VAL A 121 0.85 -4.11 -2.51
CA VAL A 121 -0.18 -4.47 -1.54
C VAL A 121 0.09 -5.87 -1.01
N GLY A 122 0.13 -6.01 0.31
CA GLY A 122 0.08 -7.31 0.98
C GLY A 122 -1.36 -7.62 1.36
N THR A 123 -1.83 -8.82 1.03
CA THR A 123 -3.23 -9.20 1.29
C THR A 123 -3.41 -10.69 1.52
N VAL A 124 -4.57 -11.04 2.05
CA VAL A 124 -5.05 -12.40 2.29
C VAL A 124 -6.29 -12.61 1.42
N TRP A 125 -6.28 -13.68 0.62
CA TRP A 125 -7.44 -14.19 -0.09
C TRP A 125 -7.98 -15.45 0.61
N GLN A 126 -9.06 -16.02 0.06
CA GLN A 126 -9.76 -17.16 0.66
C GLN A 126 -8.84 -18.37 0.94
N ASP A 127 -7.84 -18.63 0.10
CA ASP A 127 -6.99 -19.82 0.17
C ASP A 127 -5.49 -19.51 0.21
N SER A 128 -5.12 -18.23 0.25
CA SER A 128 -3.74 -17.79 0.05
C SER A 128 -3.45 -16.42 0.65
N ILE A 129 -2.17 -16.14 0.82
CA ILE A 129 -1.64 -14.81 1.10
C ILE A 129 -0.72 -14.40 -0.03
N GLY A 130 -0.54 -13.10 -0.25
CA GLY A 130 0.39 -12.68 -1.28
C GLY A 130 0.57 -11.19 -1.43
N THR A 131 1.55 -10.87 -2.25
CA THR A 131 1.87 -9.50 -2.65
C THR A 131 1.40 -9.26 -4.07
N VAL A 132 0.83 -8.07 -4.28
CA VAL A 132 0.48 -7.56 -5.59
C VAL A 132 1.28 -6.29 -5.82
N VAL A 133 2.06 -6.23 -6.89
CA VAL A 133 2.77 -5.04 -7.32
C VAL A 133 2.11 -4.46 -8.57
N LEU A 134 2.07 -3.13 -8.64
CA LEU A 134 1.74 -2.40 -9.86
C LEU A 134 2.79 -1.32 -10.11
N PRO A 135 3.72 -1.57 -11.04
CA PRO A 135 4.65 -0.56 -11.48
C PRO A 135 3.97 0.42 -12.43
N LYS A 136 4.45 1.66 -12.44
CA LYS A 136 3.97 2.75 -13.30
C LYS A 136 2.44 2.91 -13.23
N PRO A 137 1.86 3.04 -12.02
CA PRO A 137 0.42 3.08 -11.78
C PRO A 137 -0.32 4.16 -12.58
N TYR A 138 0.35 5.26 -12.92
CA TYR A 138 -0.18 6.32 -13.79
C TYR A 138 -0.56 5.84 -15.20
N ARG A 139 -0.08 4.68 -15.65
CA ARG A 139 -0.44 4.06 -16.94
C ARG A 139 -1.68 3.17 -16.88
N SER A 140 -2.13 2.78 -15.69
CA SER A 140 -3.29 1.91 -15.51
C SER A 140 -4.58 2.65 -15.92
N PRO A 141 -5.31 2.19 -16.96
CA PRO A 141 -6.62 2.74 -17.28
C PRO A 141 -7.61 2.58 -16.13
N THR A 142 -7.50 1.49 -15.37
CA THR A 142 -8.35 1.23 -14.20
C THR A 142 -8.15 2.28 -13.12
N LEU A 143 -6.91 2.58 -12.74
CA LEU A 143 -6.61 3.62 -11.75
C LEU A 143 -6.93 5.02 -12.27
N ARG A 144 -6.68 5.32 -13.56
CA ARG A 144 -7.10 6.58 -14.18
C ARG A 144 -8.61 6.78 -14.10
N GLY A 145 -9.40 5.76 -14.43
CA GLY A 145 -10.86 5.81 -14.33
C GLY A 145 -11.33 6.05 -12.89
N LEU A 146 -10.69 5.44 -11.90
CA LEU A 146 -10.97 5.70 -10.48
C LEU A 146 -10.57 7.12 -10.06
N ALA A 147 -9.39 7.59 -10.48
CA ALA A 147 -8.91 8.93 -10.19
C ALA A 147 -9.88 10.00 -10.71
N HIS A 148 -10.34 9.84 -11.97
CA HIS A 148 -11.30 10.75 -12.59
C HIS A 148 -12.66 10.77 -11.89
N ARG A 149 -13.17 9.61 -11.44
CA ARG A 149 -14.44 9.55 -10.68
C ARG A 149 -14.37 10.26 -9.32
N ASN A 150 -13.16 10.40 -8.79
CA ASN A 150 -12.91 11.08 -7.51
C ASN A 150 -12.46 12.56 -7.70
N MET A 151 -12.46 13.09 -8.93
CA MET A 151 -12.21 14.54 -9.14
C MET A 151 -13.39 15.34 -8.60
N GLY A 152 -13.12 16.48 -7.95
CA GLY A 152 -14.13 17.32 -7.29
C GLY A 152 -14.46 16.97 -5.83
N SER A 153 -13.94 15.86 -5.29
CA SER A 153 -13.98 15.57 -3.84
C SER A 153 -12.66 15.93 -3.13
N ARG A 154 -11.80 16.71 -3.80
CA ARG A 154 -10.45 17.05 -3.39
C ARG A 154 -10.27 18.57 -3.39
N THR A 155 -9.26 19.04 -2.70
CA THR A 155 -8.80 20.43 -2.81
C THR A 155 -8.20 20.69 -4.19
N ALA A 156 -8.14 21.96 -4.61
CA ALA A 156 -7.57 22.34 -5.90
C ALA A 156 -6.09 21.92 -6.05
N ALA A 157 -5.31 21.98 -4.96
CA ALA A 157 -3.92 21.57 -4.96
C ALA A 157 -3.77 20.05 -5.18
N GLU A 158 -4.57 19.24 -4.49
CA GLU A 158 -4.57 17.79 -4.66
C GLU A 158 -5.03 17.36 -6.06
N GLU A 159 -5.94 18.11 -6.67
CA GLU A 159 -6.39 17.88 -8.04
C GLU A 159 -5.28 18.21 -9.05
N GLU A 160 -4.54 19.31 -8.85
CA GLU A 160 -3.37 19.67 -9.67
C GLU A 160 -2.28 18.59 -9.57
N ASP A 161 -1.95 18.13 -8.36
CA ASP A 161 -0.98 17.06 -8.12
C ASP A 161 -1.41 15.74 -8.77
N LEU A 162 -2.70 15.39 -8.67
CA LEU A 162 -3.24 14.21 -9.31
C LEU A 162 -3.13 14.30 -10.85
N ILE A 163 -3.47 15.45 -11.44
CA ILE A 163 -3.35 15.67 -12.88
C ILE A 163 -1.87 15.55 -13.30
N ALA A 164 -0.95 16.17 -12.55
CA ALA A 164 0.48 16.08 -12.81
C ALA A 164 0.97 14.63 -12.76
N PHE A 165 0.54 13.86 -11.75
CA PHE A 165 0.84 12.44 -11.62
C PHE A 165 0.32 11.61 -12.81
N LEU A 166 -0.95 11.82 -13.21
CA LEU A 166 -1.57 11.10 -14.32
C LEU A 166 -0.91 11.42 -15.67
N ASN A 167 -0.36 12.62 -15.82
CA ASN A 167 0.30 13.11 -17.04
C ASN A 167 1.80 12.79 -17.10
N ARG A 168 2.35 12.00 -16.18
CA ARG A 168 3.77 11.60 -16.24
C ARG A 168 4.06 10.79 -17.51
N GLU A 169 4.72 11.44 -18.45
CA GLU A 169 5.36 10.81 -19.61
C GLU A 169 6.83 10.50 -19.27
N HIS A 170 7.32 9.36 -19.75
CA HIS A 170 8.64 8.76 -19.55
C HIS A 170 9.81 9.76 -19.26
N CYS A 171 10.32 9.76 -18.02
CA CYS A 171 11.78 9.76 -17.86
C CYS A 171 12.21 8.30 -17.97
N GLY A 172 12.89 7.99 -19.09
CA GLY A 172 13.39 6.65 -19.42
C GLY A 172 14.57 6.24 -18.55
#